data_AF-A0A9X1UY63-F1
#
_entry.id   AF-A0A9X1UY63-F1
#
_cell.length_a   1.000
_cell.length_b   1.000
_cell.length_c   1.000
_cell.angle_alpha   90.00
_cell.angle_beta   90.00
_cell.angle_gamma   90.00
#
_symmetry.space_group_name_H-M   'P 1'
#
loop_
_entity.id
_entity.type
_entity.pdbx_description
1 polymer ?
#
loop_
_entity_poly.entity_id
_entity_poly.type
_entity_poly.pdbx_seq_one_letter_code
_entity_poly.pdbx_strand_id
1 'polypeptide(L)'
;MKKLVLITAFILGAVLFSETKAQEISENAIGLRVGGGGGYGAEVSYQRATSGNNRLEFDLGWRNDSYYDAIKIVGLYQWVWNIEGGFNWYAGVGAGLGNVDVPAKYDDRYPKDGLFALIAGDIGIEYSFDFPLLLSLDFRPEWGFNDYDVIDDFTPDVALGIRYQF
;
A
#
# COMPACT_ATOMS: atom_id res chain seq x y z
N MET A 1 13.57 -26.06 0.93
CA MET A 1 12.39 -26.95 0.83
C MET A 1 11.47 -26.87 2.05
N LYS A 2 11.93 -27.17 3.27
CA LYS A 2 11.06 -27.12 4.48
C LYS A 2 10.41 -25.75 4.74
N LYS A 3 11.14 -24.65 4.51
CA LYS A 3 10.63 -23.27 4.64
C LYS A 3 9.55 -22.95 3.58
N LEU A 4 9.71 -23.46 2.36
CA LEU A 4 8.75 -23.27 1.28
C LEU A 4 7.44 -24.01 1.59
N VAL A 5 7.54 -25.25 2.06
CA VAL A 5 6.38 -26.07 2.47
C VAL A 5 5.61 -25.43 3.62
N LEU A 6 6.30 -24.84 4.60
CA LEU A 6 5.66 -24.12 5.72
C LEU A 6 4.92 -22.86 5.24
N ILE A 7 5.53 -22.09 4.32
CA ILE A 7 4.89 -20.90 3.73
C ILE A 7 3.67 -21.31 2.91
N THR A 8 3.78 -22.34 2.06
CA THR A 8 2.66 -22.84 1.26
C THR A 8 1.54 -23.41 2.13
N ALA A 9 1.88 -24.12 3.23
CA ALA A 9 0.89 -24.63 4.18
C ALA A 9 0.20 -23.51 4.97
N PHE A 10 0.93 -22.43 5.29
CA PHE A 10 0.36 -21.25 5.94
C PHE A 10 -0.61 -20.51 5.01
N ILE A 11 -0.22 -20.30 3.75
CA ILE A 11 -1.06 -19.68 2.72
C ILE A 11 -2.31 -20.54 2.45
N LEU A 12 -2.16 -21.85 2.28
CA LEU A 12 -3.30 -22.76 2.07
C LEU A 12 -4.20 -22.84 3.31
N GLY A 13 -3.63 -22.81 4.52
CA GLY A 13 -4.40 -22.76 5.75
C GLY A 13 -5.25 -21.49 5.84
N ALA A 14 -4.66 -20.32 5.59
CA ALA A 14 -5.37 -19.05 5.62
C ALA A 14 -6.54 -18.98 4.61
N VAL A 15 -6.38 -19.60 3.43
CA VAL A 15 -7.42 -19.67 2.40
C VAL A 15 -8.57 -20.62 2.78
N LEU A 16 -8.29 -21.68 3.54
CA LEU A 16 -9.28 -22.70 3.91
C LEU A 16 -10.11 -22.34 5.16
N PHE A 17 -9.69 -21.36 5.96
CA PHE A 17 -10.41 -20.92 7.17
C PHE A 17 -11.32 -19.70 6.95
N SER A 18 -11.52 -19.25 5.71
CA SER A 18 -12.35 -18.07 5.38
C SER A 18 -13.87 -18.34 5.43
N GLU A 19 -14.34 -19.11 6.42
CA GLU A 19 -15.75 -19.20 6.79
C GLU A 19 -15.95 -18.34 8.05
N THR A 20 -16.09 -17.03 7.87
CA THR A 20 -16.28 -16.08 8.99
C THR A 20 -17.41 -15.11 8.68
N LYS A 21 -18.17 -14.81 9.74
CA LYS A 21 -19.33 -13.92 9.79
C LYS A 21 -19.09 -12.63 9.00
N ALA A 22 -20.12 -12.18 8.30
CA ALA A 22 -20.14 -10.88 7.62
C ALA A 22 -20.07 -9.75 8.68
N GLN A 23 -18.87 -9.45 9.14
CA GLN A 23 -18.56 -8.18 9.77
C GLN A 23 -18.28 -7.20 8.64
N GLU A 24 -19.11 -6.17 8.52
CA GLU A 24 -18.92 -5.13 7.52
C GLU A 24 -17.69 -4.28 7.89
N ILE A 25 -16.80 -4.12 6.91
CA ILE A 25 -15.74 -3.12 6.97
C ILE A 25 -16.38 -1.72 6.95
N SER A 26 -15.71 -0.73 7.55
CA SER A 26 -16.19 0.66 7.54
C SER A 26 -16.38 1.16 6.11
N GLU A 27 -17.47 1.92 5.89
CA GLU A 27 -17.82 2.45 4.57
C GLU A 27 -16.72 3.37 4.02
N ASN A 28 -16.13 4.22 4.88
CA ASN A 28 -15.02 5.08 4.53
C ASN A 28 -13.97 5.09 5.65
N ALA A 29 -12.70 5.18 5.28
CA ALA A 29 -11.65 5.51 6.23
C ALA A 29 -10.65 6.49 5.60
N ILE A 30 -10.13 7.44 6.37
CA ILE A 30 -9.10 8.37 5.91
C ILE A 30 -8.01 8.54 6.94
N GLY A 31 -6.76 8.64 6.51
CA GLY A 31 -5.68 8.97 7.42
C GLY A 31 -4.32 8.92 6.76
N LEU A 32 -3.32 8.50 7.54
CA LEU A 32 -1.92 8.52 7.14
C LEU A 32 -1.38 7.10 7.07
N ARG A 33 -0.59 6.84 6.03
CA ARG A 33 0.26 5.65 5.87
C ARG A 33 1.70 6.13 5.86
N VAL A 34 2.53 5.59 6.75
CA VAL A 34 3.93 6.03 6.92
C VAL A 34 4.85 4.82 6.79
N GLY A 35 5.64 4.82 5.72
CA GLY A 35 6.58 3.75 5.37
C GLY A 35 8.04 4.18 5.46
N GLY A 36 8.94 3.21 5.37
CA GLY A 36 10.39 3.41 5.48
C GLY A 36 11.24 2.60 4.50
N GLY A 37 10.62 1.89 3.55
CA GLY A 37 11.27 0.89 2.70
C GLY A 37 11.84 1.38 1.36
N GLY A 38 11.86 2.70 1.11
CA GLY A 38 12.29 3.26 -0.18
C GLY A 38 11.14 3.84 -1.00
N GLY A 39 9.92 3.38 -0.77
CA GLY A 39 8.69 4.01 -1.24
C GLY A 39 8.39 5.26 -0.41
N TYR A 40 8.27 6.39 -1.09
CA TYR A 40 7.62 7.65 -0.69
C TYR A 40 7.15 7.74 0.79
N GLY A 41 7.79 8.60 1.58
CA GLY A 41 7.69 8.64 3.05
C GLY A 41 6.28 8.57 3.65
N ALA A 42 5.60 9.71 3.78
CA ALA A 42 4.25 9.76 4.34
C ALA A 42 3.22 9.94 3.22
N GLU A 43 2.12 9.21 3.32
CA GLU A 43 1.04 9.20 2.35
C GLU A 43 -0.28 9.52 3.04
N VAL A 44 -1.14 10.31 2.37
CA VAL A 44 -2.56 10.40 2.74
C VAL A 44 -3.28 9.26 2.07
N SER A 45 -3.98 8.46 2.87
CA SER A 45 -4.67 7.25 2.44
C SER A 45 -6.17 7.38 2.67
N TYR A 46 -6.96 7.15 1.63
CA TYR A 46 -8.42 7.09 1.69
C TYR A 46 -8.93 5.73 1.24
N GLN A 47 -9.81 5.13 2.03
CA GLN A 47 -10.41 3.82 1.79
C GLN A 47 -11.93 3.96 1.63
N ARG A 48 -12.50 3.20 0.68
CA ARG A 48 -13.94 3.15 0.40
C ARG A 48 -14.39 1.70 0.25
N ALA A 49 -15.29 1.24 1.12
CA ALA A 49 -15.90 -0.07 0.98
C ALA A 49 -16.71 -0.17 -0.32
N THR A 50 -16.74 -1.38 -0.87
CA THR A 50 -17.49 -1.72 -2.10
C THR A 50 -18.50 -2.83 -1.79
N SER A 51 -18.70 -3.80 -2.68
CA SER A 51 -19.60 -4.93 -2.40
C SER A 51 -18.89 -6.03 -1.61
N GLY A 52 -19.52 -6.51 -0.55
CA GLY A 52 -18.92 -7.50 0.35
C GLY A 52 -17.74 -6.92 1.12
N ASN A 53 -16.81 -7.76 1.54
CA ASN A 53 -15.64 -7.33 2.30
C ASN A 53 -14.49 -6.86 1.39
N ASN A 54 -14.81 -6.08 0.36
CA ASN A 54 -13.83 -5.53 -0.57
C ASN A 54 -13.82 -4.00 -0.48
N ARG A 55 -12.66 -3.38 -0.68
CA ARG A 55 -12.53 -1.91 -0.68
C ARG A 55 -11.58 -1.40 -1.76
N LEU A 56 -11.75 -0.14 -2.09
CA LEU A 56 -10.78 0.65 -2.83
C LEU A 56 -9.93 1.45 -1.84
N GLU A 57 -8.63 1.56 -2.09
CA GLU A 57 -7.72 2.45 -1.38
C GLU A 57 -7.05 3.40 -2.38
N PHE A 58 -6.94 4.67 -2.03
CA PHE A 58 -6.29 5.70 -2.81
C PHE A 58 -5.27 6.41 -1.93
N ASP A 59 -4.02 6.39 -2.37
CA ASP A 59 -2.91 6.94 -1.62
C ASP A 59 -2.25 8.07 -2.40
N LEU A 60 -2.06 9.21 -1.74
CA LEU A 60 -1.28 10.32 -2.23
C LEU A 60 -0.01 10.43 -1.40
N GLY A 61 1.11 10.01 -1.98
CA GLY A 61 2.42 10.07 -1.37
C GLY A 61 3.21 11.28 -1.84
N TRP A 62 3.97 11.87 -0.92
CA TRP A 62 4.96 12.90 -1.24
C TRP A 62 6.28 12.57 -0.56
N ARG A 63 7.37 12.85 -1.28
CA ARG A 63 8.73 12.76 -0.76
C ARG A 63 9.44 14.07 -1.02
N ASN A 64 10.06 14.59 0.03
CA ASN A 64 10.97 15.72 -0.05
C ASN A 64 12.32 15.24 0.48
N ASP A 65 13.32 15.19 -0.39
CA ASP A 65 14.67 14.74 -0.07
C ASP A 65 15.69 15.73 -0.63
N SER A 66 16.93 15.69 -0.12
CA SER A 66 18.03 16.56 -0.56
C SER A 66 18.46 16.30 -2.01
N TYR A 67 17.97 15.21 -2.61
CA TYR A 67 18.38 14.71 -3.92
C TYR A 67 17.27 14.76 -4.97
N TYR A 68 15.99 14.58 -4.58
CA TYR A 68 14.84 14.67 -5.47
C TYR A 68 13.55 14.94 -4.68
N ASP A 69 12.63 15.64 -5.32
CA ASP A 69 11.25 15.79 -4.87
C ASP A 69 10.37 14.88 -5.71
N ALA A 70 9.36 14.26 -5.10
CA ALA A 70 8.47 13.40 -5.85
C ALA A 70 7.06 13.31 -5.26
N ILE A 71 6.09 13.19 -6.16
CA ILE A 71 4.68 12.97 -5.83
C ILE A 71 4.21 11.69 -6.52
N LYS A 72 3.38 10.91 -5.83
CA LYS A 72 2.85 9.64 -6.34
C LYS A 72 1.40 9.48 -5.93
N ILE A 73 0.57 8.99 -6.86
CA ILE A 73 -0.78 8.52 -6.57
C ILE A 73 -0.86 7.03 -6.85
N VAL A 74 -1.43 6.26 -5.92
CA VAL A 74 -1.66 4.83 -6.06
C VAL A 74 -3.12 4.53 -5.79
N GLY A 75 -3.73 3.70 -6.64
CA GLY A 75 -5.07 3.15 -6.44
C GLY A 75 -4.98 1.63 -6.29
N LEU A 76 -5.63 1.09 -5.27
CA LEU A 76 -5.64 -0.34 -4.93
C LEU A 76 -7.06 -0.86 -4.80
N TYR A 77 -7.27 -2.09 -5.24
CA TYR A 77 -8.44 -2.88 -4.88
C TYR A 77 -7.99 -3.95 -3.89
N GLN A 78 -8.65 -4.02 -2.74
CA GLN A 78 -8.31 -4.91 -1.64
C GLN A 78 -9.47 -5.82 -1.27
N TRP A 79 -9.14 -7.10 -1.07
CA TRP A 79 -9.99 -8.10 -0.43
C TRP A 79 -9.65 -8.15 1.06
N VAL A 80 -10.66 -8.07 1.92
CA VAL A 80 -10.50 -8.02 3.37
C VAL A 80 -11.18 -9.24 4.01
N TRP A 81 -10.48 -9.88 4.93
CA TRP A 81 -10.96 -11.05 5.65
C TRP A 81 -10.82 -10.84 7.15
N ASN A 82 -11.91 -11.07 7.87
CA ASN A 82 -11.91 -11.03 9.32
C ASN A 82 -11.22 -12.28 9.88
N ILE A 83 -10.37 -12.10 10.89
CA ILE A 83 -9.75 -13.19 11.64
C ILE A 83 -10.53 -13.40 12.93
N GLU A 84 -10.57 -12.36 13.78
CA GLU A 84 -11.29 -12.38 15.04
C GLU A 84 -11.56 -10.95 15.53
N GLY A 85 -12.81 -10.65 15.88
CA GLY A 85 -13.21 -9.34 16.41
C GLY A 85 -12.87 -8.21 15.45
N GLY A 86 -12.16 -7.19 15.92
CA GLY A 86 -11.70 -6.08 15.08
C GLY A 86 -10.52 -6.41 14.17
N PHE A 87 -9.89 -7.58 14.29
CA PHE A 87 -8.65 -7.92 13.58
C PHE A 87 -8.96 -8.53 12.20
N ASN A 88 -8.46 -7.88 11.14
CA ASN A 88 -8.58 -8.34 9.76
C ASN A 88 -7.20 -8.52 9.12
N TRP A 89 -7.14 -9.34 8.08
CA TRP A 89 -6.05 -9.31 7.11
C TRP A 89 -6.61 -8.95 5.73
N TYR A 90 -5.76 -8.38 4.89
CA TYR A 90 -6.13 -8.02 3.54
C TYR A 90 -5.01 -8.28 2.55
N ALA A 91 -5.42 -8.48 1.30
CA ALA A 91 -4.54 -8.52 0.15
C ALA A 91 -5.14 -7.64 -0.95
N GLY A 92 -4.30 -7.04 -1.77
CA GLY A 92 -4.75 -6.14 -2.83
C GLY A 92 -3.78 -6.05 -3.99
N VAL A 93 -4.30 -5.51 -5.08
CA VAL A 93 -3.53 -5.19 -6.29
C VAL A 93 -3.98 -3.84 -6.81
N GLY A 94 -3.06 -3.14 -7.46
CA GLY A 94 -3.28 -1.76 -7.87
C GLY A 94 -2.27 -1.26 -8.87
N ALA A 95 -2.42 0.02 -9.19
CA ALA A 95 -1.55 0.74 -10.09
C ALA A 95 -1.48 2.20 -9.67
N GLY A 96 -0.46 2.89 -10.15
CA GLY A 96 -0.22 4.27 -9.80
C GLY A 96 0.52 5.04 -10.89
N LEU A 97 0.56 6.34 -10.69
CA LEU A 97 1.35 7.27 -11.47
C LEU A 97 2.14 8.13 -10.48
N GLY A 98 3.36 8.49 -10.84
CA GLY A 98 4.12 9.44 -10.07
C GLY A 98 4.96 10.33 -10.94
N ASN A 99 5.42 11.41 -10.34
CA ASN A 99 6.32 12.35 -10.98
C ASN A 99 7.48 12.61 -10.04
N VAL A 100 8.68 12.62 -10.61
CA VAL A 100 9.93 12.94 -9.93
C VAL A 100 10.51 14.18 -10.56
N ASP A 101 10.97 15.09 -9.71
CA ASP A 101 11.70 16.30 -10.06
C ASP A 101 13.09 16.24 -9.42
N VAL A 102 14.16 16.35 -10.24
CA VAL A 102 15.54 16.34 -9.75
C VAL A 102 16.12 17.77 -9.78
N PRO A 103 16.49 18.37 -8.61
CA PRO A 103 17.04 19.72 -8.57
C PRO A 103 18.30 19.86 -9.44
N ALA A 104 18.34 20.92 -10.25
CA ALA A 104 19.31 21.18 -11.33
C ALA A 104 20.81 21.24 -10.95
N LYS A 105 21.20 20.94 -9.71
CA LYS A 105 22.60 20.97 -9.25
C LYS A 105 23.44 19.73 -9.63
N TYR A 106 22.82 18.70 -10.21
CA TYR A 106 23.50 17.48 -10.63
C TYR A 106 23.31 17.24 -12.15
N ASP A 107 24.41 17.40 -12.91
CA ASP A 107 24.74 16.94 -14.28
C ASP A 107 23.69 17.01 -15.42
N ASP A 108 23.97 17.80 -16.47
CA ASP A 108 23.09 18.08 -17.63
C ASP A 108 23.00 16.95 -18.68
N ARG A 109 23.22 15.69 -18.27
CA ARG A 109 23.38 14.55 -19.20
C ARG A 109 22.27 13.49 -19.18
N TYR A 110 21.27 13.60 -18.31
CA TYR A 110 20.16 12.65 -18.23
C TYR A 110 18.81 13.38 -18.11
N PRO A 111 17.69 12.84 -18.66
CA PRO A 111 16.37 13.44 -18.48
C PRO A 111 16.02 13.42 -16.98
N LYS A 112 15.91 14.62 -16.40
CA LYS A 112 15.92 14.86 -14.94
C LYS A 112 14.54 14.76 -14.29
N ASP A 113 13.48 14.94 -15.07
CA ASP A 113 12.11 15.03 -14.59
C ASP A 113 11.25 14.08 -15.41
N GLY A 114 10.35 13.36 -14.74
CA GLY A 114 9.70 12.23 -15.40
C GLY A 114 8.40 11.81 -14.78
N LEU A 115 7.38 11.63 -15.62
CA LEU A 115 6.19 10.85 -15.26
C LEU A 115 6.57 9.37 -15.34
N PHE A 116 6.24 8.60 -14.32
CA PHE A 116 6.34 7.15 -14.32
C PHE A 116 4.99 6.52 -13.97
N ALA A 117 4.81 5.29 -14.42
CA ALA A 117 3.68 4.44 -14.04
C ALA A 117 4.19 3.28 -13.18
N LEU A 118 3.30 2.71 -12.38
CA LEU A 118 3.63 1.54 -11.56
C LEU A 118 2.44 0.60 -11.44
N ILE A 119 2.75 -0.67 -11.13
CA ILE A 119 1.80 -1.61 -10.53
C ILE A 119 2.21 -1.89 -9.09
N ALA A 120 1.24 -2.21 -8.25
CA ALA A 120 1.45 -2.47 -6.84
C ALA A 120 0.71 -3.73 -6.41
N GLY A 121 1.36 -4.53 -5.57
CA GLY A 121 0.70 -5.49 -4.69
C GLY A 121 0.60 -4.91 -3.29
N ASP A 122 -0.34 -5.40 -2.49
CA ASP A 122 -0.48 -5.00 -1.09
C ASP A 122 -0.91 -6.20 -0.25
N ILE A 123 -0.29 -6.39 0.91
CA ILE A 123 -0.70 -7.38 1.90
C ILE A 123 -0.50 -6.80 3.28
N GLY A 124 -1.52 -6.89 4.13
CA GLY A 124 -1.47 -6.30 5.44
C GLY A 124 -2.41 -6.92 6.44
N ILE A 125 -2.25 -6.47 7.66
CA ILE A 125 -3.14 -6.73 8.79
C ILE A 125 -3.64 -5.39 9.32
N GLU A 126 -4.84 -5.40 9.87
CA GLU A 126 -5.44 -4.22 10.47
C GLU A 126 -6.28 -4.57 11.70
N TYR A 127 -6.45 -3.60 12.58
CA TYR A 127 -7.36 -3.68 13.69
C TYR A 127 -8.31 -2.49 13.68
N SER A 128 -9.61 -2.79 13.51
CA SER A 128 -10.71 -1.84 13.65
C SER A 128 -11.15 -1.81 15.11
N PHE A 129 -11.05 -0.65 15.74
CA PHE A 129 -11.44 -0.49 17.14
C PHE A 129 -12.96 -0.32 17.29
N ASP A 130 -13.45 -0.42 18.53
CA ASP A 130 -14.87 -0.16 18.86
C ASP A 130 -15.25 1.34 18.78
N PHE A 131 -14.26 2.19 18.56
CA PHE A 131 -14.37 3.62 18.26
C PHE A 131 -13.75 3.86 16.86
N PRO A 132 -14.00 5.00 16.18
CA PRO A 132 -13.76 5.17 14.74
C PRO A 132 -12.26 5.33 14.39
N LEU A 133 -11.44 4.36 14.75
CA LEU A 133 -10.01 4.28 14.51
C LEU A 133 -9.68 2.91 13.92
N LEU A 134 -8.83 2.93 12.90
CA LEU A 134 -8.24 1.75 12.29
C LEU A 134 -6.73 1.90 12.28
N LEU A 135 -6.04 0.87 12.74
CA LEU A 135 -4.58 0.77 12.64
C LEU A 135 -4.23 -0.34 11.66
N SER A 136 -3.26 -0.11 10.78
CA SER A 136 -2.78 -1.12 9.82
C SER A 136 -1.26 -1.27 9.84
N LEU A 137 -0.80 -2.45 9.46
CA LEU A 137 0.59 -2.74 9.11
C LEU A 137 0.57 -3.49 7.78
N ASP A 138 1.23 -2.95 6.77
CA ASP A 138 1.23 -3.52 5.42
C ASP A 138 2.61 -3.58 4.79
N PHE A 139 2.70 -4.47 3.80
CA PHE A 139 3.81 -4.62 2.88
C PHE A 139 3.31 -4.42 1.45
N ARG A 140 3.85 -3.40 0.78
CA ARG A 140 3.46 -2.97 -0.55
C ARG A 140 4.63 -3.04 -1.52
N PRO A 141 4.79 -4.15 -2.26
CA PRO A 141 5.72 -4.21 -3.37
C PRO A 141 5.20 -3.41 -4.56
N GLU A 142 6.00 -2.46 -5.04
CA GLU A 142 5.72 -1.68 -6.24
C GLU A 142 6.72 -2.02 -7.36
N TRP A 143 6.21 -2.13 -8.59
CA TRP A 143 7.02 -2.22 -9.80
C TRP A 143 6.79 -1.00 -10.67
N GLY A 144 7.81 -0.17 -10.79
CA GLY A 144 7.82 1.01 -11.65
C GLY A 144 8.15 0.65 -13.09
N PHE A 145 7.48 1.29 -14.03
CA PHE A 145 7.79 1.26 -15.46
C PHE A 145 8.27 2.64 -15.86
N ASN A 146 9.60 2.77 -15.94
CA ASN A 146 10.24 4.04 -16.20
C ASN A 146 11.57 3.82 -16.93
N ASP A 147 11.98 4.79 -17.75
CA ASP A 147 13.28 4.76 -18.45
C ASP A 147 14.34 5.60 -17.69
N TYR A 148 14.14 5.88 -16.40
CA TYR A 148 14.99 6.77 -15.60
C TYR A 148 15.88 5.97 -14.64
N ASP A 149 17.21 6.10 -14.78
CA ASP A 149 18.20 5.43 -13.92
C ASP A 149 18.17 5.85 -12.43
N VAL A 150 17.30 6.80 -12.05
CA VAL A 150 17.19 7.37 -10.69
C VAL A 150 16.12 6.71 -9.82
N ILE A 151 15.23 5.90 -10.39
CA ILE A 151 14.16 5.19 -9.66
C ILE A 151 14.36 3.70 -9.85
N ASP A 152 14.49 2.95 -8.75
CA ASP A 152 14.55 1.49 -8.82
C ASP A 152 13.21 0.94 -9.36
N ASP A 153 13.28 0.09 -10.39
CA ASP A 153 12.11 -0.58 -10.97
C ASP A 153 11.30 -1.38 -9.95
N PHE A 154 11.91 -1.80 -8.83
CA PHE A 154 11.25 -2.52 -7.76
C PHE A 154 11.45 -1.83 -6.41
N THR A 155 10.37 -1.31 -5.84
CA THR A 155 10.39 -0.53 -4.60
C THR A 155 9.39 -1.12 -3.60
N PRO A 156 9.82 -2.06 -2.74
CA PRO A 156 8.97 -2.60 -1.69
C PRO A 156 8.93 -1.67 -0.47
N ASP A 157 7.74 -1.49 0.11
CA ASP A 157 7.57 -0.67 1.30
C ASP A 157 6.85 -1.42 2.42
N VAL A 158 7.26 -1.16 3.67
CA VAL A 158 6.54 -1.60 4.87
C VAL A 158 6.06 -0.35 5.58
N ALA A 159 4.75 -0.25 5.83
CA ALA A 159 4.15 0.94 6.40
C ALA A 159 3.20 0.66 7.55
N LEU A 160 3.12 1.65 8.45
CA LEU A 160 2.10 1.74 9.47
C LEU A 160 1.03 2.72 9.04
N GLY A 161 -0.23 2.31 9.14
CA GLY A 161 -1.39 3.14 8.85
C GLY A 161 -2.17 3.51 10.10
N ILE A 162 -2.64 4.74 10.17
CA ILE A 162 -3.62 5.22 11.14
C ILE A 162 -4.74 5.95 10.40
N ARG A 163 -5.98 5.46 10.53
CA ARG A 163 -7.14 5.98 9.79
C ARG A 163 -8.34 6.20 10.70
N TYR A 164 -9.08 7.26 10.44
CA TYR A 164 -10.39 7.55 11.04
C TYR A 164 -11.50 6.97 10.17
N GLN A 165 -12.47 6.30 10.78
CA GLN A 165 -13.56 5.58 10.11
C GLN A 165 -14.89 6.36 10.19
N PHE A 166 -15.66 6.41 9.09
CA PHE A 166 -16.94 7.12 9.04
C PHE A 166 -17.92 6.64 7.96
#